data_AF-A0A1I6SVY8-F1
#
_entry.id   AF-A0A1I6SVY8-F1
#
_cell.length_a   1.000
_cell.length_b   1.000
_cell.length_c   1.000
_cell.angle_alpha   90.00
_cell.angle_beta   90.00
_cell.angle_gamma   90.00
#
_symmetry.space_group_name_H-M   'P 1'
#
loop_
_entity.id
_entity.type
_entity.pdbx_description
1 polymer ?
#
loop_
_entity_poly.entity_id
_entity_poly.type
_entity_poly.pdbx_seq_one_letter_code
_entity_poly.pdbx_strand_id
1 'polypeptide(L)'
;MRLVVGGAAWVLGEQTGEGVPRGIFRTVCLTCGADSGAVDDESVWVERWALAHTGALPAHRQYRLVSEWFLRVDPAHGNPLRELERGAGA
;
A
#
# COMPACT_ATOMS: atom_id res chain seq x y z
N MET A 1 13.52 38.97 10.77
CA MET A 1 12.97 37.74 11.39
C MET A 1 13.36 36.56 10.51
N ARG A 2 14.18 35.64 11.01
CA ARG A 2 14.66 34.46 10.25
C ARG A 2 14.09 33.22 10.92
N LEU A 3 13.17 32.53 10.25
CA LEU A 3 12.69 31.23 10.68
C LEU A 3 13.63 30.17 10.10
N VAL A 4 14.34 29.44 10.96
CA VAL A 4 15.07 28.25 10.56
C VAL A 4 14.20 27.07 10.91
N VAL A 5 13.54 26.47 9.91
CA VAL A 5 12.90 25.16 10.09
C VAL A 5 14.01 24.11 9.95
N GLY A 6 14.63 23.74 11.08
CA GLY A 6 15.36 22.48 11.16
C GLY A 6 14.40 21.33 10.87
N GLY A 7 14.84 20.29 10.16
CA GLY A 7 13.98 19.24 9.57
C GLY A 7 12.86 18.80 10.51
N ALA A 8 11.62 19.17 10.18
CA ALA A 8 10.45 18.80 10.96
C ALA A 8 10.29 17.27 10.91
N ALA A 9 10.02 16.65 12.07
CA ALA A 9 9.83 15.21 12.14
C ALA A 9 8.44 14.82 11.57
N TRP A 10 8.39 13.68 10.88
CA TRP A 10 7.18 13.14 10.23
C TRP A 10 7.00 11.67 10.60
N VAL A 11 5.76 11.21 10.63
CA VAL A 11 5.38 9.81 10.79
C VAL A 11 4.78 9.32 9.48
N LEU A 12 5.30 8.21 8.96
CA LEU A 12 4.70 7.48 7.84
C LEU A 12 3.94 6.27 8.42
N GLY A 13 2.67 6.14 8.08
CA GLY A 13 1.83 5.01 8.47
C GLY A 13 0.96 4.52 7.32
N GLU A 14 0.22 3.44 7.55
CA GLU A 14 -0.84 3.01 6.65
C GLU A 14 -2.00 4.00 6.70
N GLN A 15 -2.66 4.21 5.56
CA GLN A 15 -3.91 4.95 5.51
C GLN A 15 -5.06 4.03 5.93
N THR A 16 -5.79 4.41 6.99
CA THR A 16 -6.88 3.62 7.58
C THR A 16 -8.24 4.32 7.54
N GLY A 17 -8.40 5.30 6.63
CA GLY A 17 -9.67 5.98 6.41
C GLY A 17 -10.79 5.03 5.97
N GLU A 18 -12.04 5.39 6.25
CA GLU A 18 -13.20 4.59 5.87
C GLU A 18 -13.20 4.31 4.36
N GLY A 19 -13.35 3.03 4.00
CA GLY A 19 -13.36 2.58 2.61
C GLY A 19 -11.98 2.47 1.94
N VAL A 20 -10.87 2.70 2.65
CA VAL A 20 -9.53 2.50 2.11
C VAL A 20 -9.04 1.09 2.47
N PRO A 21 -8.78 0.21 1.49
CA PRO A 21 -8.17 -1.08 1.78
C PRO A 21 -6.72 -0.87 2.24
N ARG A 22 -6.21 -1.79 3.06
CA ARG A 22 -4.80 -1.75 3.50
C ARG A 22 -3.87 -1.96 2.30
N GLY A 23 -4.25 -2.87 1.41
CA GLY A 23 -3.57 -3.05 0.14
C GLY A 23 -4.41 -3.75 -0.91
N ILE A 24 -4.03 -3.54 -2.16
CA ILE A 24 -4.63 -4.20 -3.32
C ILE A 24 -3.59 -5.12 -3.93
N PHE A 25 -3.97 -6.37 -4.19
CA PHE A 25 -3.07 -7.41 -4.67
C PHE A 25 -3.54 -7.93 -6.02
N ARG A 26 -2.62 -8.11 -6.97
CA ARG A 26 -2.84 -8.86 -8.21
C ARG A 26 -1.60 -9.65 -8.60
N THR A 27 -1.77 -10.76 -9.30
CA THR A 27 -0.66 -11.55 -9.84
C THR A 27 -0.82 -11.74 -11.34
N VAL A 28 0.27 -11.56 -12.08
CA VAL A 28 0.32 -11.74 -13.53
C VAL A 28 1.23 -12.90 -13.89
N CYS A 29 0.75 -13.85 -14.69
CA CYS A 29 1.58 -14.91 -15.27
C CYS A 29 2.53 -14.32 -16.32
N LEU A 30 3.83 -14.52 -16.16
CA LEU A 30 4.84 -13.99 -17.08
C LEU A 30 4.97 -14.79 -18.38
N THR A 31 4.42 -16.01 -18.43
CA THR A 31 4.43 -16.84 -19.64
C THR A 31 3.32 -16.46 -20.62
N CYS A 32 2.10 -16.20 -20.12
CA CYS A 32 0.93 -15.95 -20.98
C CYS A 32 0.24 -14.60 -20.76
N GLY A 33 0.65 -13.82 -19.76
CA GLY A 33 0.06 -12.53 -19.45
C GLY A 33 -1.30 -12.58 -18.74
N ALA A 34 -1.80 -13.77 -18.38
CA ALA A 34 -3.04 -13.90 -17.60
C ALA A 34 -2.92 -13.18 -16.25
N ASP A 35 -3.97 -12.47 -15.87
CA ASP A 35 -4.07 -11.67 -14.64
C ASP A 35 -5.09 -12.32 -13.70
N SER A 36 -4.79 -12.36 -12.40
CA SER A 36 -5.69 -12.90 -11.39
C SER A 36 -6.95 -12.05 -11.17
N GLY A 37 -6.93 -10.78 -11.57
CA GLY A 37 -7.79 -9.75 -11.01
C GLY A 37 -7.17 -9.15 -9.74
N ALA A 38 -7.56 -7.91 -9.45
CA ALA A 38 -7.16 -7.21 -8.23
C ALA A 38 -8.15 -7.51 -7.09
N VAL A 39 -7.61 -7.75 -5.89
CA VAL A 39 -8.40 -8.00 -4.67
C VAL A 39 -7.87 -7.15 -3.51
N ASP A 40 -8.80 -6.67 -2.69
CA ASP A 40 -8.51 -5.87 -1.51
C ASP A 40 -8.16 -6.80 -0.35
N ASP A 41 -7.08 -6.49 0.38
CA ASP A 41 -6.68 -7.09 1.65
C ASP A 41 -6.49 -8.63 1.69
N GLU A 42 -6.57 -9.31 0.55
CA GLU A 42 -6.55 -10.77 0.43
C GLU A 42 -5.38 -11.29 -0.44
N SER A 43 -4.13 -11.08 0.00
CA SER A 43 -2.95 -11.56 -0.75
C SER A 43 -2.95 -13.08 -1.01
N VAL A 44 -3.50 -13.87 -0.09
CA VAL A 44 -3.59 -15.33 -0.22
C VAL A 44 -4.43 -15.75 -1.43
N TRP A 45 -5.39 -14.91 -1.84
CA TRP A 45 -6.22 -15.21 -3.01
C TRP A 45 -5.40 -15.22 -4.30
N VAL A 46 -4.53 -14.21 -4.51
CA VAL A 46 -3.70 -14.11 -5.72
C VAL A 46 -2.57 -15.14 -5.75
N GLU A 47 -2.11 -15.60 -4.58
CA GLU A 47 -1.18 -16.73 -4.45
C GLU A 47 -1.85 -18.06 -4.84
N ARG A 48 -3.07 -18.31 -4.33
CA ARG A 48 -3.86 -19.48 -4.72
C ARG A 48 -4.18 -19.51 -6.21
N TRP A 49 -4.44 -18.35 -6.80
CA TRP A 49 -4.63 -18.24 -8.25
C TRP A 49 -3.39 -18.73 -9.01
N ALA A 50 -2.18 -18.31 -8.62
CA ALA A 50 -0.95 -18.75 -9.28
C ALA A 50 -0.69 -20.26 -9.14
N LEU A 51 -1.01 -20.83 -7.97
CA LEU A 51 -0.94 -22.28 -7.75
C LEU A 51 -1.92 -23.03 -8.66
N ALA A 52 -3.17 -22.58 -8.72
CA ALA A 52 -4.19 -23.17 -9.59
C ALA A 52 -3.83 -23.06 -11.07
N HIS A 53 -3.32 -21.90 -11.50
CA HIS A 53 -2.88 -21.66 -12.89
C HIS A 53 -1.73 -22.57 -13.28
N THR A 54 -0.75 -22.77 -12.39
CA THR A 54 0.35 -23.74 -12.60
C THR A 54 -0.17 -25.17 -12.67
N GLY A 55 -1.14 -25.53 -11.82
CA GLY A 55 -1.77 -26.85 -11.83
C GLY A 55 -2.48 -27.15 -13.15
N ALA A 56 -3.16 -26.15 -13.74
CA ALA A 56 -3.80 -26.26 -15.04
C ALA A 56 -2.81 -26.22 -16.21
N LEU A 57 -1.73 -25.45 -16.09
CA LEU A 57 -0.73 -25.21 -17.13
C LEU A 57 0.69 -25.37 -16.55
N PRO A 58 1.22 -26.61 -16.45
CA PRO A 58 2.46 -26.90 -15.72
C PRO A 58 3.74 -26.19 -16.20
N ALA A 59 3.72 -25.62 -17.41
CA ALA A 59 4.81 -24.80 -17.96
C ALA A 59 4.78 -23.34 -17.46
N HIS A 60 3.66 -22.87 -16.90
CA HIS A 60 3.49 -21.51 -16.41
C HIS A 60 3.96 -21.44 -14.96
N ARG A 61 5.25 -21.11 -14.75
CA ARG A 61 5.90 -21.17 -13.44
C ARG A 61 6.43 -19.83 -12.91
N GLN A 62 6.29 -18.78 -13.70
CA GLN A 62 6.81 -17.45 -13.37
C GLN A 62 5.65 -16.47 -13.28
N TYR A 63 5.62 -15.74 -12.18
CA TYR A 63 4.53 -14.83 -11.83
C TYR A 63 5.12 -13.53 -11.29
N ARG A 64 4.47 -12.41 -11.60
CA ARG A 64 4.75 -11.11 -10.99
C ARG A 64 3.60 -10.74 -10.07
N LEU A 65 3.88 -10.67 -8.77
CA LEU A 65 3.00 -10.05 -7.79
C LEU A 65 3.09 -8.52 -7.93
N VAL A 66 1.95 -7.86 -7.96
CA VAL A 66 1.82 -6.41 -7.82
C VAL A 66 1.01 -6.16 -6.56
N SER A 67 1.55 -5.33 -5.67
CA SER A 67 0.85 -4.85 -4.48
C SER A 67 0.83 -3.33 -4.47
N GLU A 68 -0.33 -2.78 -4.14
CA GLU A 68 -0.56 -1.34 -3.98
C GLU A 68 -0.90 -1.10 -2.52
N TRP A 69 -0.20 -0.17 -1.87
CA TRP A 69 -0.36 0.14 -0.44
C TRP A 69 -0.73 1.60 -0.27
N PHE A 70 -1.68 1.88 0.62
CA PHE A 70 -2.12 3.24 0.88
C PHE A 70 -1.41 3.76 2.12
N LEU A 71 -0.72 4.89 1.97
CA LEU A 71 0.11 5.46 3.02
C LEU A 71 -0.41 6.83 3.43
N ARG A 72 -0.28 7.14 4.71
CA ARG A 72 -0.57 8.45 5.29
C ARG A 72 0.70 9.01 5.94
N VAL A 73 0.94 10.29 5.72
CA VAL A 73 2.04 11.03 6.35
C VAL A 73 1.44 12.04 7.31
N ASP A 74 1.81 11.93 8.57
CA ASP A 74 1.34 12.80 9.65
C ASP A 74 2.51 13.57 10.28
N PRO A 75 2.29 14.82 10.73
CA PRO A 75 3.34 15.57 11.42
C PRO A 75 3.63 14.93 12.78
N ALA A 76 4.92 14.66 13.06
CA ALA A 76 5.33 14.01 14.31
C ALA A 76 5.32 14.98 15.51
N HIS A 77 5.68 14.49 16.69
CA HIS A 77 5.86 15.36 17.87
C HIS A 77 6.97 16.40 17.61
N GLY A 78 6.71 17.67 17.96
CA GLY A 78 7.61 18.79 17.70
C GLY A 78 7.61 19.30 16.26
N ASN A 79 6.73 18.78 15.40
CA ASN A 79 6.49 19.35 14.08
C ASN A 79 5.53 20.56 14.22
N PRO A 80 5.90 21.76 13.74
CA PRO A 80 5.05 22.95 13.84
C PRO A 80 3.67 22.78 13.22
N LEU A 81 3.53 21.98 12.17
CA LEU A 81 2.23 21.70 11.54
C LEU A 81 1.28 20.97 12.50
N ARG A 82 1.80 20.02 13.28
CA ARG A 82 1.00 19.32 14.30
C ARG A 82 0.46 20.27 15.36
N GLU A 83 1.25 21.28 15.73
CA GLU A 83 0.87 22.27 16.74
C GLU A 83 -0.21 23.22 16.21
N LEU A 84 -0.08 23.66 14.94
CA LEU A 84 -1.06 24.49 14.25
C LEU A 84 -2.41 23.77 14.08
N GLU A 85 -2.39 22.49 13.69
CA GLU A 85 -3.60 21.68 13.51
C GLU A 85 -4.38 21.50 14.83
N ARG A 86 -3.69 21.34 15.97
CA ARG A 86 -4.36 21.28 17.28
C ARG A 86 -5.00 22.60 17.68
N GLY A 87 -4.35 23.73 17.37
CA GLY A 87 -4.86 25.06 17.70
C GLY A 87 -6.06 25.48 16.87
N ALA A 88 -6.19 24.96 15.65
CA ALA A 88 -7.31 25.24 14.74
C ALA A 88 -8.56 24.37 15.01
N GLY A 89 -8.43 23.31 15.81
CA GLY A 89 -9.53 22.39 16.16
C GLY A 89 -10.18 22.65 17.52
N ALA A 90 -9.90 23.80 18.16
CA ALA A 90 -10.47 24.23 19.45
C ALA A 90 -11.53 25.31 19.28
#